data_AF-A0A9D7VRG9-F1
#
_entry.id   AF-A0A9D7VRG9-F1
#
_cell.length_a   1.000
_cell.length_b   1.000
_cell.length_c   1.000
_cell.angle_alpha   90.00
_cell.angle_beta   90.00
_cell.angle_gamma   90.00
#
_symmetry.space_group_name_H-M   'P 1'
#
loop_
_entity.id
_entity.type
_entity.pdbx_description
1 polymer ?
#
loop_
_entity_poly.entity_id
_entity_poly.type
_entity_poly.pdbx_seq_one_letter_code
_entity_poly.pdbx_strand_id
1 'polypeptide(L)'
;MRDSIHPALQLKPFVAYKSINAFFQGVWGTAYVALMTPLPPEAFSLGPLAFSLGPLLVALAYSRLLNLYWFFRISVSVEVIALLSVVAVLLYPQSFLLAAGVYLGFQLALIFGNYLVRLETLVIATENFKPVDIGKTLGALAGALFALGFYQWARTWLETEDTLVLIQYLHYPLLVVQLSNLWLLIASFDRDKFDQPL
;
A
#
# COMPACT_ATOMS: atom_id res chain seq x y z
N MET A 1 9.71 13.79 -19.45
CA MET A 1 8.51 14.02 -18.62
C MET A 1 7.38 14.39 -19.56
N ARG A 2 6.15 13.94 -19.28
CA ARG A 2 5.03 14.06 -20.22
C ARG A 2 4.36 15.42 -20.06
N ASP A 3 4.01 16.07 -21.17
CA ASP A 3 3.33 17.38 -21.18
C ASP A 3 1.82 17.25 -20.93
N SER A 4 1.27 16.05 -21.10
CA SER A 4 -0.14 15.74 -20.90
C SER A 4 -0.33 14.39 -20.21
N ILE A 5 -1.41 14.27 -19.44
CA ILE A 5 -1.74 13.04 -18.70
C ILE A 5 -2.05 11.93 -19.71
N HIS A 6 -1.60 10.71 -19.42
CA HIS A 6 -1.98 9.57 -20.25
C HIS A 6 -3.51 9.40 -20.27
N PRO A 7 -4.16 9.27 -21.43
CA PRO A 7 -5.63 9.25 -21.54
C PRO A 7 -6.30 8.02 -20.91
N ALA A 8 -5.54 6.97 -20.64
CA ALA A 8 -5.97 5.83 -19.82
C ALA A 8 -6.06 6.14 -18.31
N LEU A 9 -5.50 7.26 -17.84
CA LEU A 9 -5.48 7.63 -16.43
C LEU A 9 -6.50 8.76 -16.15
N GLN A 10 -7.40 8.50 -15.20
CA GLN A 10 -8.29 9.51 -14.66
C GLN A 10 -7.64 10.15 -13.42
N LEU A 11 -7.24 11.42 -13.52
CA LEU A 11 -6.44 12.07 -12.47
C LEU A 11 -7.13 12.16 -11.11
N LYS A 12 -8.40 12.59 -11.07
CA LYS A 12 -9.14 12.80 -9.81
C LYS A 12 -9.23 11.52 -8.96
N PRO A 13 -9.75 10.39 -9.48
CA PRO A 13 -9.76 9.14 -8.70
C PRO A 13 -8.34 8.64 -8.39
N PHE A 14 -7.34 8.91 -9.24
CA PHE A 14 -5.97 8.50 -8.99
C PHE A 14 -5.33 9.28 -7.81
N VAL A 15 -5.56 10.58 -7.73
CA VAL A 15 -5.13 11.41 -6.58
C VAL A 15 -5.83 10.94 -5.30
N ALA A 16 -7.14 10.65 -5.36
CA ALA A 16 -7.87 10.10 -4.23
C ALA A 16 -7.31 8.74 -3.79
N TYR A 17 -7.05 7.83 -4.74
CA TYR A 17 -6.37 6.55 -4.51
C TYR A 17 -5.04 6.76 -3.78
N LYS A 18 -4.13 7.59 -4.31
CA LYS A 18 -2.83 7.84 -3.70
C LYS A 18 -2.93 8.42 -2.28
N SER A 19 -3.92 9.27 -2.05
CA SER A 19 -4.16 9.88 -0.73
C SER A 19 -4.69 8.84 0.27
N ILE A 20 -5.64 8.01 -0.14
CA ILE A 20 -6.22 6.95 0.70
C ILE A 20 -5.20 5.83 0.95
N ASN A 21 -4.40 5.46 -0.04
CA ASN A 21 -3.30 4.53 0.15
C ASN A 21 -2.26 5.07 1.13
N ALA A 22 -1.93 6.36 1.05
CA ALA A 22 -1.01 6.97 2.00
C ALA A 22 -1.61 7.03 3.42
N PHE A 23 -2.92 7.28 3.56
CA PHE A 23 -3.64 7.16 4.82
C PHE A 23 -3.52 5.73 5.39
N PHE A 24 -3.79 4.71 4.57
CA PHE A 24 -3.61 3.31 4.95
C PHE A 24 -2.20 3.06 5.47
N GLN A 25 -1.17 3.50 4.76
CA GLN A 25 0.23 3.34 5.19
C GLN A 25 0.52 4.06 6.52
N GLY A 26 0.00 5.26 6.72
CA GLY A 26 0.15 6.02 7.96
C GLY A 26 -0.46 5.30 9.17
N VAL A 27 -1.64 4.69 9.00
CA VAL A 27 -2.27 3.88 10.06
C VAL A 27 -1.52 2.56 10.25
N TRP A 28 -1.29 1.83 9.15
CA TRP A 28 -0.65 0.51 9.11
C TRP A 28 0.75 0.52 9.73
N GLY A 29 1.55 1.56 9.48
CA GLY A 29 2.92 1.66 10.00
C GLY A 29 2.99 1.57 11.52
N THR A 30 1.96 2.05 12.23
CA THR A 30 1.89 1.95 13.70
C THR A 30 1.52 0.53 14.17
N ALA A 31 0.58 -0.12 13.48
CA ALA A 31 0.16 -1.49 13.79
C ALA A 31 1.25 -2.52 13.46
N TYR A 32 2.02 -2.27 12.39
CA TYR A 32 3.05 -3.16 11.88
C TYR A 32 4.07 -3.54 12.95
N VAL A 33 4.56 -2.58 13.74
CA VAL A 33 5.58 -2.83 14.77
C VAL A 33 5.14 -3.92 15.75
N ALA A 34 3.90 -3.83 16.23
CA ALA A 34 3.36 -4.79 17.18
C ALA A 34 2.90 -6.09 16.50
N LEU A 35 2.43 -6.03 15.24
CA LEU A 35 2.12 -7.22 14.45
C LEU A 35 3.33 -8.12 14.22
N MET A 36 4.52 -7.54 14.11
CA MET A 36 5.74 -8.30 13.86
C MET A 36 6.42 -8.82 15.14
N THR A 37 5.86 -8.57 16.33
CA THR A 37 6.41 -9.07 17.61
C THR A 37 6.68 -10.58 17.66
N PRO A 38 5.90 -11.46 17.00
CA PRO A 38 6.19 -12.89 17.01
C PRO A 38 7.39 -13.29 16.14
N LEU A 39 7.93 -12.39 15.31
CA LEU A 39 9.06 -12.68 14.43
C LEU A 39 10.40 -12.48 15.17
N PRO A 40 11.32 -13.45 15.09
CA PRO A 40 12.64 -13.29 15.67
C PRO A 40 13.47 -12.27 14.85
N PRO A 41 14.43 -11.56 15.45
CA PRO A 41 15.28 -10.56 14.76
C PRO A 41 15.96 -11.09 13.49
N GLU A 42 16.32 -12.37 13.47
CA GLU A 42 16.92 -13.06 12.33
C GLU A 42 15.99 -13.08 11.10
N ALA A 43 14.67 -13.18 11.31
CA ALA A 43 13.69 -13.12 10.22
C ALA A 43 13.73 -11.75 9.51
N PHE A 44 13.94 -10.67 10.27
CA PHE A 44 14.13 -9.33 9.73
C PHE A 44 15.47 -9.13 9.02
N SER A 45 16.44 -10.03 9.20
CA SER A 45 17.72 -10.01 8.47
C SER A 45 17.63 -10.75 7.13
N LEU A 46 16.79 -11.78 7.03
CA LEU A 46 16.50 -12.49 5.78
C LEU A 46 15.70 -11.64 4.78
N GLY A 47 14.78 -10.82 5.28
CA GLY A 47 13.97 -9.92 4.45
C GLY A 47 14.80 -9.01 3.54
N PRO A 48 15.74 -8.19 4.06
CA PRO A 48 16.62 -7.33 3.29
C PRO A 48 17.46 -8.05 2.23
N LEU A 49 17.92 -9.28 2.51
CA LEU A 49 18.66 -10.09 1.53
C LEU A 49 17.77 -10.48 0.35
N ALA A 50 16.58 -11.02 0.60
CA ALA A 50 15.60 -11.32 -0.45
C ALA A 50 15.10 -10.05 -1.18
N PHE A 51 14.93 -8.97 -0.42
CA PHE A 51 14.47 -7.67 -0.90
C PHE A 51 15.49 -6.94 -1.76
N SER A 52 16.80 -7.15 -1.57
CA SER A 52 17.81 -6.54 -2.44
C SER A 52 17.83 -7.14 -3.86
N LEU A 53 17.47 -8.42 -3.99
CA LEU A 53 17.43 -9.13 -5.27
C LEU A 53 16.14 -8.85 -6.06
N GLY A 54 15.02 -8.61 -5.38
CA GLY A 54 13.72 -8.39 -6.02
C GLY A 54 13.71 -7.20 -7.00
N PRO A 55 13.99 -5.96 -6.56
CA PRO A 55 14.05 -4.79 -7.43
C PRO A 55 15.08 -4.93 -8.55
N LEU A 56 16.17 -5.68 -8.33
CA LEU A 56 17.12 -6.01 -9.41
C LEU A 56 16.45 -6.86 -10.50
N LEU A 57 15.71 -7.91 -10.12
CA LEU A 57 14.95 -8.73 -11.08
C LEU A 57 13.88 -7.91 -11.81
N VAL A 58 13.16 -7.04 -11.10
CA VAL A 58 12.17 -6.14 -11.72
C VAL A 58 12.87 -5.19 -12.70
N ALA A 59 14.03 -4.63 -12.34
CA ALA A 59 14.80 -3.74 -13.19
C ALA A 59 15.28 -4.42 -14.48
N LEU A 60 15.75 -5.67 -14.39
CA LEU A 60 16.12 -6.47 -15.56
C LEU A 60 14.91 -6.73 -16.49
N ALA A 61 13.70 -6.75 -15.94
CA ALA A 61 12.46 -6.94 -16.68
C ALA A 61 11.79 -5.64 -17.16
N TYR A 62 12.39 -4.46 -16.95
CA TYR A 62 11.78 -3.17 -17.32
C TYR A 62 11.36 -3.07 -18.78
N SER A 63 12.12 -3.64 -19.71
CA SER A 63 11.76 -3.64 -21.14
C SER A 63 10.40 -4.30 -21.43
N ARG A 64 9.93 -5.19 -20.54
CA ARG A 64 8.64 -5.87 -20.64
C ARG A 64 7.58 -5.26 -19.71
N LEU A 65 8.01 -4.72 -18.57
CA LEU A 65 7.11 -4.24 -17.51
C LEU A 65 6.74 -2.76 -17.67
N LEU A 66 7.52 -1.93 -18.36
CA LEU A 66 7.23 -0.51 -18.54
C LEU A 66 6.11 -0.28 -19.57
N ASN A 67 4.89 -0.70 -19.23
CA ASN A 67 3.64 -0.37 -19.93
C ASN A 67 2.48 -0.28 -18.93
N LEU A 68 1.37 0.32 -19.37
CA LEU A 68 0.17 0.52 -18.55
C LEU A 68 -0.48 -0.77 -18.10
N TYR A 69 -0.45 -1.80 -18.95
CA TYR A 69 -1.01 -3.10 -18.64
C TYR A 69 -0.37 -3.71 -17.37
N TRP A 70 0.97 -3.74 -17.32
CA TRP A 70 1.69 -4.22 -16.14
C TRP A 70 1.63 -3.24 -14.98
N PHE A 71 1.62 -1.93 -15.24
CA PHE A 71 1.45 -0.92 -14.19
C PHE A 71 0.18 -1.16 -13.37
N PHE A 72 -0.95 -1.30 -14.09
CA PHE A 72 -2.26 -1.54 -13.49
C PHE A 72 -2.29 -2.87 -12.75
N ARG A 73 -1.85 -3.96 -13.40
CA ARG A 73 -1.87 -5.31 -12.79
C ARG A 73 -0.99 -5.41 -11.53
N ILE A 74 0.21 -4.84 -11.57
CA ILE A 74 1.11 -4.84 -10.42
C ILE A 74 0.54 -3.98 -9.30
N SER A 75 0.03 -2.78 -9.61
CA SER A 75 -0.62 -1.92 -8.62
C SER A 75 -1.79 -2.64 -7.93
N VAL A 76 -2.67 -3.28 -8.71
CA VAL A 76 -3.80 -4.06 -8.16
C VAL A 76 -3.30 -5.24 -7.32
N SER A 77 -2.27 -5.95 -7.77
CA SER A 77 -1.71 -7.08 -7.03
C SER A 77 -1.16 -6.66 -5.66
N VAL A 78 -0.46 -5.52 -5.61
CA VAL A 78 0.04 -4.95 -4.35
C VAL A 78 -1.11 -4.60 -3.41
N GLU A 79 -2.18 -3.97 -3.92
CA GLU A 79 -3.35 -3.64 -3.09
C GLU A 79 -4.10 -4.89 -2.62
N VAL A 80 -4.17 -5.95 -3.43
CA VAL A 80 -4.75 -7.23 -3.05
C VAL A 80 -3.92 -7.89 -1.94
N ILE A 81 -2.59 -7.86 -2.02
CA ILE A 81 -1.71 -8.39 -0.95
C ILE A 81 -1.95 -7.63 0.37
N ALA A 82 -2.08 -6.31 0.32
CA ALA A 82 -2.42 -5.51 1.49
C ALA A 82 -3.82 -5.84 2.04
N LEU A 83 -4.82 -6.03 1.17
CA LEU A 83 -6.16 -6.46 1.57
C LEU A 83 -6.16 -7.84 2.24
N LEU A 84 -5.45 -8.81 1.66
CA LEU A 84 -5.31 -10.14 2.23
C LEU A 84 -4.63 -10.08 3.60
N SER A 85 -3.63 -9.21 3.77
CA SER A 85 -2.99 -8.99 5.08
C SER A 85 -3.98 -8.46 6.12
N VAL A 86 -4.81 -7.47 5.75
CA VAL A 86 -5.85 -6.94 6.65
C VAL A 86 -6.85 -8.01 7.06
N VAL A 87 -7.36 -8.77 6.07
CA VAL A 87 -8.32 -9.85 6.31
C VAL A 87 -7.69 -10.95 7.18
N ALA A 88 -6.43 -11.31 6.94
CA ALA A 88 -5.73 -12.31 7.73
C ALA A 88 -5.62 -11.90 9.21
N VAL A 89 -5.29 -10.64 9.49
CA VAL A 89 -5.22 -10.11 10.88
C VAL A 89 -6.59 -10.14 11.57
N LEU A 90 -7.68 -9.93 10.83
CA LEU A 90 -9.02 -9.99 11.40
C LEU A 90 -9.48 -11.43 11.71
N LEU A 91 -9.10 -12.39 10.87
CA LEU A 91 -9.59 -13.77 10.96
C LEU A 91 -8.74 -14.70 11.82
N TYR A 92 -7.43 -14.50 11.85
CA TYR A 92 -6.50 -15.41 12.52
C TYR A 92 -5.95 -14.79 13.82
N PRO A 93 -5.77 -15.60 14.87
CA PRO A 93 -5.11 -15.13 16.08
C PRO A 93 -3.65 -14.80 15.77
N GLN A 94 -3.11 -13.88 16.57
CA GLN A 94 -1.73 -13.47 16.44
C GLN A 94 -0.78 -14.66 16.66
N SER A 95 0.07 -14.91 15.67
CA SER A 95 0.99 -16.05 15.65
C SER A 95 2.20 -15.76 14.77
N PHE A 96 3.26 -16.55 14.93
CA PHE A 96 4.42 -16.51 14.03
C PHE A 96 4.01 -16.60 12.56
N LEU A 97 3.09 -17.52 12.22
CA LEU A 97 2.69 -17.76 10.83
C LEU A 97 1.96 -16.55 10.24
N LEU A 98 1.06 -15.92 11.01
CA LEU A 98 0.37 -14.71 10.58
C LEU A 98 1.37 -13.56 10.37
N ALA A 99 2.25 -13.32 11.35
CA ALA A 99 3.26 -12.27 11.27
C ALA A 99 4.21 -12.50 10.07
N ALA A 100 4.67 -13.72 9.85
CA ALA A 100 5.52 -14.09 8.73
C ALA A 100 4.81 -13.90 7.38
N GLY A 101 3.55 -14.32 7.27
CA GLY A 101 2.75 -14.15 6.06
C GLY A 101 2.53 -12.68 5.70
N VAL A 102 2.15 -11.86 6.67
CA VAL A 102 1.96 -10.41 6.49
C VAL A 102 3.30 -9.73 6.15
N TYR A 103 4.39 -10.11 6.84
CA TYR A 103 5.73 -9.62 6.54
C TYR A 103 6.14 -9.93 5.10
N LEU A 104 5.99 -11.18 4.66
CA LEU A 104 6.31 -11.60 3.29
C LEU A 104 5.47 -10.85 2.25
N GLY A 105 4.17 -10.68 2.50
CA GLY A 105 3.31 -9.87 1.64
C GLY A 105 3.81 -8.44 1.50
N PHE A 106 4.20 -7.81 2.60
CA PHE A 106 4.78 -6.47 2.59
C PHE A 106 6.11 -6.42 1.83
N GLN A 107 7.01 -7.39 2.03
CA GLN A 107 8.26 -7.48 1.26
C GLN A 107 8.00 -7.60 -0.25
N LEU A 108 7.04 -8.44 -0.66
CA LEU A 108 6.66 -8.57 -2.07
C LEU A 108 6.14 -7.25 -2.66
N ALA A 109 5.35 -6.49 -1.90
CA ALA A 109 4.87 -5.18 -2.33
C ALA A 109 6.03 -4.18 -2.54
N LEU A 110 6.99 -4.16 -1.61
CA LEU A 110 8.13 -3.26 -1.70
C LEU A 110 9.02 -3.52 -2.93
N ILE A 111 9.12 -4.78 -3.39
CA ILE A 111 9.95 -5.15 -4.57
C ILE A 111 9.56 -4.31 -5.80
N PHE A 112 8.28 -3.97 -5.94
CA PHE A 112 7.76 -3.19 -7.05
C PHE A 112 7.77 -1.67 -6.80
N GLY A 113 8.16 -1.19 -5.62
CA GLY A 113 8.05 0.21 -5.22
C GLY A 113 8.73 1.18 -6.20
N ASN A 114 10.01 0.94 -6.51
CA ASN A 114 10.76 1.78 -7.46
C ASN A 114 10.18 1.76 -8.87
N TYR A 115 9.68 0.59 -9.30
CA TYR A 115 9.02 0.43 -10.59
C TYR A 115 7.73 1.25 -10.66
N LEU A 116 6.88 1.16 -9.64
CA LEU A 116 5.61 1.87 -9.57
C LEU A 116 5.81 3.40 -9.55
N VAL A 117 6.77 3.89 -8.75
CA VAL A 117 7.11 5.32 -8.70
C VAL A 117 7.59 5.81 -10.07
N ARG A 118 8.41 5.02 -10.77
CA ARG A 118 8.92 5.40 -12.09
C ARG A 118 7.82 5.41 -13.16
N LEU A 119 6.88 4.47 -13.15
CA LEU A 119 5.77 4.53 -14.10
C LEU A 119 4.78 5.66 -13.79
N GLU A 120 4.59 5.99 -12.51
CA GLU A 120 3.76 7.13 -12.12
C GLU A 120 4.23 8.44 -12.79
N THR A 121 5.54 8.67 -12.85
CA THR A 121 6.11 9.87 -13.50
C THR A 121 6.05 9.85 -15.03
N LEU A 122 5.81 8.69 -15.64
CA LEU A 122 5.61 8.54 -17.08
C LEU A 122 4.14 8.74 -17.48
N VAL A 123 3.20 8.40 -16.60
CA VAL A 123 1.76 8.47 -16.87
C VAL A 123 1.16 9.84 -16.50
N ILE A 124 1.73 10.53 -15.52
CA ILE A 124 1.24 11.82 -15.01
C ILE A 124 2.03 12.98 -15.63
N ALA A 125 1.33 14.03 -16.04
CA ALA A 125 1.97 15.27 -16.50
C ALA A 125 2.62 16.03 -15.35
N THR A 126 3.74 16.69 -15.60
CA THR A 126 4.57 17.36 -14.59
C THR A 126 3.78 18.35 -13.72
N GLU A 127 2.86 19.10 -14.31
CA GLU A 127 1.99 20.07 -13.61
C GLU A 127 1.06 19.41 -12.57
N ASN A 128 0.79 18.12 -12.71
CA ASN A 128 -0.12 17.33 -11.87
C ASN A 128 0.61 16.54 -10.78
N PHE A 129 1.94 16.64 -10.65
CA PHE A 129 2.66 16.05 -9.51
C PHE A 129 2.29 16.73 -8.19
N LYS A 130 2.12 18.06 -8.20
CA LYS A 130 1.78 18.84 -7.00
C LYS A 130 0.53 18.33 -6.26
N PRO A 131 -0.66 18.18 -6.90
CA PRO A 131 -1.84 17.67 -6.20
C PRO A 131 -1.67 16.22 -5.73
N VAL A 132 -0.93 15.39 -6.46
CA VAL A 132 -0.64 14.00 -6.07
C VAL A 132 0.22 13.96 -4.80
N ASP A 133 1.31 14.73 -4.76
CA ASP A 133 2.24 14.73 -3.62
C ASP A 133 1.62 15.37 -2.37
N ILE A 134 0.82 16.43 -2.54
CA ILE A 134 0.03 17.01 -1.45
C ILE A 134 -0.96 15.95 -0.91
N GLY A 135 -1.67 15.26 -1.80
CA GLY A 135 -2.61 14.21 -1.42
C GLY A 135 -1.96 13.08 -0.62
N LYS A 136 -0.81 12.57 -1.09
CA LYS A 136 -0.02 11.55 -0.35
C LYS A 136 0.40 12.05 1.03
N THR A 137 0.94 13.26 1.11
CA THR A 137 1.45 13.83 2.37
C THR A 137 0.33 14.03 3.38
N LEU A 138 -0.79 14.63 2.96
CA LEU A 138 -1.96 14.83 3.81
C LEU A 138 -2.59 13.50 4.21
N GLY A 139 -2.67 12.53 3.28
CA GLY A 139 -3.14 11.19 3.55
C GLY A 139 -2.31 10.51 4.64
N ALA A 140 -0.99 10.46 4.48
CA ALA A 140 -0.09 9.87 5.47
C ALA A 140 -0.19 10.55 6.85
N LEU A 141 -0.25 11.88 6.89
CA LEU A 141 -0.43 12.63 8.12
C LEU A 141 -1.77 12.30 8.80
N ALA A 142 -2.86 12.32 8.03
CA ALA A 142 -4.18 11.98 8.54
C ALA A 142 -4.24 10.54 9.05
N GLY A 143 -3.58 9.60 8.38
CA GLY A 143 -3.48 8.21 8.83
C GLY A 143 -2.74 8.08 10.16
N ALA A 144 -1.59 8.74 10.30
CA ALA A 144 -0.84 8.74 11.54
C ALA A 144 -1.63 9.36 12.72
N LEU A 145 -2.30 10.49 12.49
CA LEU A 145 -3.15 11.14 13.48
C LEU A 145 -4.37 10.26 13.83
N PHE A 146 -4.98 9.62 12.84
CA PHE A 146 -6.07 8.68 13.06
C PHE A 146 -5.64 7.51 13.95
N ALA A 147 -4.49 6.88 13.67
CA ALA A 147 -4.00 5.79 14.49
C ALA A 147 -3.77 6.22 15.95
N LEU A 148 -3.14 7.38 16.15
CA LEU A 148 -2.91 7.94 17.49
C LEU A 148 -4.23 8.14 18.25
N GLY A 149 -5.22 8.76 17.61
CA GLY A 149 -6.54 8.98 18.21
C GLY A 149 -7.30 7.67 18.43
N PHE A 150 -7.23 6.73 17.48
CA PHE A 150 -7.92 5.45 17.53
C PHE A 150 -7.45 4.63 18.72
N TYR A 151 -6.14 4.51 18.96
CA TYR A 151 -5.64 3.73 20.10
C TYR A 151 -6.08 4.31 21.44
N GLN A 152 -6.09 5.64 21.59
CA GLN A 152 -6.56 6.28 22.83
C GLN A 152 -8.05 6.04 23.06
N TRP A 153 -8.86 6.21 22.01
CA TRP A 153 -10.30 5.94 22.07
C TRP A 153 -10.63 4.46 22.32
N ALA A 154 -9.94 3.55 21.62
CA ALA A 154 -10.21 2.13 21.72
C ALA A 154 -9.85 1.59 23.11
N ARG A 155 -8.79 2.08 23.75
CA ARG A 155 -8.43 1.70 25.14
C ARG A 155 -9.53 2.04 26.13
N THR A 156 -10.08 3.25 26.04
CA THR A 156 -11.13 3.69 26.95
C THR A 156 -12.46 2.99 26.68
N TRP A 157 -12.77 2.70 25.42
CA TRP A 157 -14.01 2.04 25.04
C TRP A 157 -14.01 0.52 25.30
N LEU A 158 -12.89 -0.16 25.07
CA LEU A 158 -12.74 -1.60 25.28
C LEU A 158 -12.29 -1.97 26.71
N GLU A 159 -11.91 -0.99 27.52
CA GLU A 159 -11.33 -1.18 28.86
C GLU A 159 -10.14 -2.16 28.86
N THR A 160 -9.29 -2.09 27.83
CA THR A 160 -8.15 -2.99 27.64
C THR A 160 -6.89 -2.24 27.25
N GLU A 161 -5.76 -2.67 27.80
CA GLU A 161 -4.40 -2.27 27.38
C GLU A 161 -3.74 -3.35 26.51
N ASP A 162 -4.47 -4.43 26.17
CA ASP A 162 -3.96 -5.48 25.30
C ASP A 162 -3.74 -4.92 23.88
N THR A 163 -2.47 -4.78 23.53
CA THR A 163 -2.03 -4.23 22.25
C THR A 163 -2.53 -5.05 21.06
N LEU A 164 -2.63 -6.37 21.19
CA LEU A 164 -3.08 -7.24 20.10
C LEU A 164 -4.57 -7.05 19.82
N VAL A 165 -5.37 -6.92 20.88
CA VAL A 165 -6.80 -6.62 20.75
C VAL A 165 -6.98 -5.27 20.06
N LEU A 166 -6.30 -4.21 20.52
CA LEU A 166 -6.38 -2.88 19.92
C LEU A 166 -6.01 -2.88 18.43
N ILE A 167 -4.98 -3.62 18.06
CA ILE A 167 -4.55 -3.77 16.67
C ILE A 167 -5.61 -4.50 15.85
N GLN A 168 -6.14 -5.62 16.33
CA GLN A 168 -7.20 -6.33 15.61
C GLN A 168 -8.41 -5.41 15.38
N TYR A 169 -8.79 -4.60 16.38
CA TYR A 169 -9.86 -3.62 16.23
C TYR A 169 -9.54 -2.52 15.22
N LEU A 170 -8.30 -2.03 15.15
CA LEU A 170 -7.85 -1.07 14.13
C LEU A 170 -7.95 -1.63 12.71
N HIS A 171 -7.92 -2.95 12.54
CA HIS A 171 -8.01 -3.57 11.22
C HIS A 171 -9.43 -3.52 10.62
N TYR A 172 -10.48 -3.34 11.41
CA TYR A 172 -11.84 -3.15 10.90
C TYR A 172 -11.99 -1.86 10.06
N PRO A 173 -11.62 -0.66 10.55
CA PRO A 173 -11.64 0.53 9.70
C PRO A 173 -10.61 0.42 8.56
N LEU A 174 -9.46 -0.24 8.76
CA LEU A 174 -8.50 -0.46 7.68
C LEU A 174 -9.06 -1.33 6.54
N LEU A 175 -9.96 -2.27 6.83
CA LEU A 175 -10.64 -3.04 5.80
C LEU A 175 -11.45 -2.13 4.88
N VAL A 176 -12.20 -1.18 5.43
CA VAL A 176 -12.97 -0.20 4.65
C VAL A 176 -12.06 0.68 3.81
N VAL A 177 -10.95 1.16 4.41
CA VAL A 177 -9.93 1.95 3.71
C VAL A 177 -9.35 1.16 2.55
N GLN A 178 -8.99 -0.11 2.75
CA GLN A 178 -8.33 -0.93 1.74
C GLN A 178 -9.28 -1.33 0.59
N LEU A 179 -10.55 -1.60 0.89
CA LEU A 179 -11.59 -1.80 -0.12
C LEU A 179 -11.81 -0.53 -0.96
N SER A 180 -11.86 0.63 -0.30
CA SER A 180 -11.96 1.93 -0.98
C SER A 180 -10.75 2.20 -1.86
N ASN A 181 -9.57 1.84 -1.39
CA ASN A 181 -8.31 2.00 -2.11
C ASN A 181 -8.30 1.15 -3.39
N LEU A 182 -8.68 -0.12 -3.30
CA LEU A 182 -8.78 -1.02 -4.44
C LEU A 182 -9.82 -0.54 -5.45
N TRP A 183 -10.99 -0.08 -4.98
CA TRP A 183 -12.03 0.48 -5.84
C TRP A 183 -11.55 1.73 -6.58
N LEU A 184 -10.92 2.69 -5.89
CA LEU A 184 -10.39 3.90 -6.51
C LEU A 184 -9.28 3.59 -7.51
N LEU A 185 -8.40 2.64 -7.21
CA LEU A 185 -7.38 2.19 -8.15
C LEU A 185 -8.02 1.64 -9.43
N ILE A 186 -9.03 0.78 -9.30
CA ILE A 186 -9.77 0.20 -10.43
C ILE A 186 -10.48 1.31 -11.24
N ALA A 187 -11.04 2.31 -10.57
CA ALA A 187 -11.73 3.44 -11.20
C ALA A 187 -10.76 4.45 -11.86
N SER A 188 -9.49 4.46 -11.44
CA SER A 188 -8.48 5.39 -11.97
C SER A 188 -8.03 5.08 -13.38
N PHE A 189 -8.28 3.86 -13.87
CA PHE A 189 -7.76 3.39 -15.15
C PHE A 189 -8.87 3.00 -16.12
N ASP A 190 -8.79 3.54 -17.32
CA ASP A 190 -9.55 3.14 -18.49
C ASP A 190 -8.76 2.09 -19.28
N ARG A 191 -9.20 0.83 -19.19
CA ARG A 191 -8.48 -0.36 -19.67
C ARG A 191 -8.45 -0.45 -21.19
N ASP A 192 -9.44 0.15 -21.86
CA ASP A 192 -9.56 0.11 -23.33
C ASP A 192 -8.47 0.96 -24.01
N LYS A 193 -7.75 1.78 -23.23
CA LYS A 193 -6.69 2.68 -23.70
C LYS A 193 -5.28 2.21 -23.32
N PHE A 194 -5.12 0.97 -22.86
CA PHE A 194 -3.81 0.46 -22.41
C PHE A 194 -2.81 0.21 -23.55
N ASP A 195 -3.29 0.03 -24.78
CA ASP A 195 -2.43 -0.16 -25.96
C ASP A 195 -1.77 1.14 -26.44
N GLN A 196 -2.12 2.28 -25.84
CA GLN A 196 -1.53 3.57 -26.20
C GLN A 196 -0.12 3.71 -25.60
N PRO A 197 0.80 4.37 -26.32
CA PRO A 197 2.19 4.49 -25.88
C PRO A 197 2.34 5.38 -24.64
N LEU A 198 3.23 4.92 -23.74
CA LEU A 198 3.73 5.66 -22.57
C LEU A 198 4.61 6.86 -22.95
#